data_AF-A0A9E1EER9-F1
#
_entry.id   AF-A0A9E1EER9-F1
#
_cell.length_a   1.000
_cell.length_b   1.000
_cell.length_c   1.000
_cell.angle_alpha   90.00
_cell.angle_beta   90.00
_cell.angle_gamma   90.00
#
_symmetry.space_group_name_H-M   'P 1'
#
loop_
_entity.id
_entity.type
_entity.pdbx_description
1 polymer ?
#
loop_
_entity_poly.entity_id
_entity_poly.type
_entity_poly.pdbx_seq_one_letter_code
_entity_poly.pdbx_strand_id
1 'polypeptide(L)'
;MKLFKKILNTPIADLTHYDAAALQKYKMINAATVILPENPTSEFMQAYSCINVNCATTIKINPSVKIQNANGIIIFNDNNTDDNTIYFSNGITVIDTKEKTPQIISNGIAIANLNSCYKPVFSNGIDTKCDFEFTAVKSFGSDLVIDNDFLEGIENNTLIAATGNLTFNKNTDKELLKEKMVFFVSTGNIIAPEKIMSLLKLKSQTTGKFKTNG
;
A
#
# COMPACT_ATOMS: atom_id res chain seq x y z
N MET A 1 23.73 29.49 21.53
CA MET A 1 22.85 29.19 20.39
C MET A 1 22.10 27.90 20.69
N LYS A 2 20.76 27.90 20.83
CA LYS A 2 20.02 26.64 21.03
C LYS A 2 20.11 25.81 19.74
N LEU A 3 20.70 24.63 19.82
CA LEU A 3 20.76 23.68 18.71
C LEU A 3 19.40 22.99 18.59
N PHE A 4 18.72 23.18 17.47
CA PHE A 4 17.41 22.56 17.23
C PHE A 4 17.56 21.28 16.41
N LYS A 5 16.77 20.27 16.75
CA LYS A 5 16.65 19.01 16.02
C LYS A 5 15.72 19.16 14.82
N LYS A 6 15.87 18.25 13.86
CA LYS A 6 15.01 18.13 12.67
C LYS A 6 14.69 16.66 12.45
N ILE A 7 13.46 16.37 12.03
CA ILE A 7 13.06 15.08 11.48
C ILE A 7 12.96 15.28 9.97
N LEU A 8 13.74 14.56 9.18
CA LEU A 8 13.82 14.76 7.74
C LEU A 8 13.75 13.43 7.00
N ASN A 9 13.02 13.41 5.88
CA ASN A 9 12.96 12.32 4.92
C ASN A 9 12.54 10.97 5.53
N THR A 10 11.65 11.01 6.52
CA THR A 10 11.08 9.80 7.12
C THR A 10 9.70 9.49 6.54
N PRO A 11 9.33 8.21 6.34
CA PRO A 11 7.97 7.85 5.97
C PRO A 11 6.96 8.27 7.04
N ILE A 12 7.30 8.06 8.33
CA ILE A 12 6.46 8.41 9.46
C ILE A 12 7.25 9.23 10.48
N ALA A 13 6.65 10.32 10.95
CA ALA A 13 7.06 11.01 12.17
C ALA A 13 6.01 10.74 13.26
N ASP A 14 6.30 9.78 14.13
CA ASP A 14 5.44 9.44 15.27
C ASP A 14 5.75 10.32 16.47
N LEU A 15 4.79 11.17 16.85
CA LEU A 15 4.87 12.12 17.96
C LEU A 15 4.01 11.70 19.16
N THR A 16 3.39 10.52 19.13
CA THR A 16 2.46 10.06 20.20
C THR A 16 3.11 9.92 21.57
N HIS A 17 4.43 9.71 21.61
CA HIS A 17 5.23 9.58 22.83
C HIS A 17 6.01 10.85 23.20
N TYR A 18 5.74 11.98 22.54
CA TYR A 18 6.41 13.24 22.81
C TYR A 18 5.58 14.11 23.77
N ASP A 19 6.25 14.74 24.73
CA ASP A 19 5.68 15.85 25.49
C ASP A 19 6.03 17.21 24.85
N ALA A 20 5.42 18.29 25.37
CA ALA A 20 5.67 19.63 24.88
C ALA A 20 7.15 20.04 24.98
N ALA A 21 7.84 19.65 26.05
CA ALA A 21 9.25 19.98 26.27
C ALA A 21 10.19 19.27 25.27
N ALA A 22 9.83 18.06 24.85
CA ALA A 22 10.51 17.31 23.81
C ALA A 22 10.29 17.96 22.44
N LEU A 23 9.06 18.35 22.11
CA LEU A 23 8.71 19.00 20.84
C LEU A 23 9.40 20.35 20.65
N GLN A 24 9.55 21.15 21.70
CA GLN A 24 10.25 22.45 21.65
C GLN A 24 11.72 22.36 21.19
N LYS A 25 12.30 21.16 21.20
CA LYS A 25 13.66 20.90 20.69
C LYS A 25 13.70 20.78 19.16
N TYR A 26 12.56 20.66 18.48
CA TYR A 26 12.46 20.51 17.04
C TYR A 26 12.04 21.81 16.37
N LYS A 27 12.56 22.06 15.17
CA LYS A 27 12.15 23.22 14.34
C LYS A 27 11.55 22.84 13.00
N MET A 28 11.74 21.60 12.57
CA MET A 28 11.29 21.13 11.28
C MET A 28 10.98 19.65 11.31
N ILE A 29 9.86 19.29 10.67
CA ILE A 29 9.46 17.92 10.37
C ILE A 29 9.19 17.86 8.87
N ASN A 30 9.88 16.96 8.18
CA ASN A 30 9.60 16.60 6.79
C ASN A 30 9.38 15.09 6.72
N ALA A 31 8.11 14.68 6.63
CA ALA A 31 7.69 13.28 6.68
C ALA A 31 6.50 13.04 5.74
N ALA A 32 6.30 11.81 5.25
CA ALA A 32 5.09 11.53 4.46
C ALA A 32 3.83 11.61 5.35
N THR A 33 3.90 10.99 6.53
CA THR A 33 2.83 10.99 7.54
C THR A 33 3.35 11.49 8.88
N VAL A 34 2.61 12.41 9.52
CA VAL A 34 2.81 12.79 10.91
C VAL A 34 1.73 12.15 11.77
N ILE A 35 2.11 11.60 12.92
CA ILE A 35 1.18 10.94 13.84
C ILE A 35 1.20 11.69 15.15
N LEU A 36 0.02 12.18 15.53
CA LEU A 36 -0.21 12.91 16.76
C LEU A 36 -0.97 12.03 17.76
N PRO A 37 -0.82 12.27 19.07
CA PRO A 37 -1.72 11.65 20.03
C PRO A 37 -3.16 12.10 19.76
N GLU A 38 -4.12 11.21 19.98
CA GLU A 38 -5.56 11.46 19.72
C GLU A 38 -6.09 12.67 20.50
N ASN A 39 -5.66 12.78 21.75
CA ASN A 39 -6.03 13.85 22.67
C ASN A 39 -4.77 14.63 23.11
N PRO A 40 -4.18 15.47 22.24
CA PRO A 40 -3.01 16.25 22.60
C PRO A 40 -3.40 17.35 23.61
N THR A 41 -2.52 17.64 24.57
CA THR A 41 -2.72 18.79 25.47
C THR A 41 -2.54 20.11 24.73
N SER A 42 -3.05 21.20 25.31
CA SER A 42 -2.87 22.56 24.77
C SER A 42 -1.39 22.92 24.64
N GLU A 43 -0.57 22.56 25.63
CA GLU A 43 0.88 22.82 25.61
C GLU A 43 1.58 22.03 24.50
N PHE A 44 1.17 20.78 24.24
CA PHE A 44 1.68 20.00 23.13
C PHE A 44 1.38 20.68 21.80
N MET A 45 0.13 21.09 21.58
CA MET A 45 -0.29 21.75 20.34
C MET A 45 0.41 23.11 20.14
N GLN A 46 0.64 23.85 21.22
CA GLN A 46 1.41 25.11 21.17
C GLN A 46 2.88 24.86 20.81
N ALA A 47 3.50 23.81 21.35
CA ALA A 47 4.86 23.44 20.97
C ALA A 47 4.92 22.95 19.51
N TYR A 48 3.95 22.14 19.09
CA TYR A 48 3.85 21.61 17.72
C TYR A 48 3.65 22.71 16.68
N SER A 49 2.82 23.72 16.95
CA SER A 49 2.56 24.83 16.02
C SER A 49 3.78 25.71 15.76
N CYS A 50 4.80 25.65 16.62
CA CYS A 50 6.08 26.34 16.43
C CYS A 50 7.05 25.58 15.51
N ILE A 51 6.71 24.35 15.09
CA ILE A 51 7.53 23.52 14.21
C ILE A 51 7.09 23.76 12.77
N ASN A 52 8.05 23.93 11.85
CA ASN A 52 7.76 23.94 10.42
C ASN A 52 7.51 22.49 9.94
N VAL A 53 6.26 22.13 9.68
CA VAL A 53 5.86 20.78 9.29
C VAL A 53 5.53 20.73 7.80
N ASN A 54 6.25 19.90 7.06
CA ASN A 54 5.93 19.48 5.71
C ASN A 54 5.55 18.01 5.73
N CYS A 55 4.27 17.72 5.52
CA CYS A 55 3.79 16.35 5.40
C CYS A 55 2.61 16.22 4.43
N ALA A 56 2.44 15.03 3.85
CA ALA A 56 1.30 14.75 2.99
C ALA A 56 0.02 14.53 3.82
N THR A 57 0.14 13.92 5.00
CA THR A 57 -0.99 13.68 5.88
C THR A 57 -0.62 13.74 7.37
N THR A 58 -1.60 14.07 8.19
CA THR A 58 -1.51 14.00 9.66
C THR A 58 -2.65 13.13 10.18
N ILE A 59 -2.32 12.15 11.01
CA ILE A 59 -3.30 11.29 11.68
C ILE A 59 -3.18 11.40 13.19
N LYS A 60 -4.28 11.08 13.88
CA LYS A 60 -4.40 11.12 15.33
C LYS A 60 -4.72 9.73 15.83
N ILE A 61 -3.90 9.21 16.75
CA ILE A 61 -4.07 7.84 17.25
C ILE A 61 -3.91 7.78 18.76
N ASN A 62 -4.57 6.80 19.37
CA ASN A 62 -4.34 6.49 20.78
C ASN A 62 -2.89 5.99 20.96
N PRO A 63 -2.11 6.51 21.92
CA PRO A 63 -0.74 6.06 22.17
C PRO A 63 -0.60 4.56 22.51
N SER A 64 -1.69 3.86 22.84
CA SER A 64 -1.70 2.40 23.05
C SER A 64 -1.74 1.59 21.75
N VAL A 65 -2.07 2.21 20.62
CA VAL A 65 -2.11 1.56 19.30
C VAL A 65 -0.68 1.41 18.79
N LYS A 66 -0.33 0.20 18.36
CA LYS A 66 1.00 -0.07 17.81
C LYS A 66 1.08 0.40 16.38
N ILE A 67 2.27 0.80 15.95
CA ILE A 67 2.56 1.12 14.55
C ILE A 67 3.58 0.11 14.03
N GLN A 68 3.24 -0.59 12.96
CA GLN A 68 4.12 -1.54 12.32
C GLN A 68 4.36 -1.17 10.87
N ASN A 69 5.64 -1.02 10.51
CA ASN A 69 6.04 -0.76 9.14
C ASN A 69 6.15 -2.07 8.36
N ALA A 70 5.67 -2.08 7.12
CA ALA A 70 5.82 -3.18 6.18
C ALA A 70 6.20 -2.61 4.80
N ASN A 71 7.18 -3.21 4.12
CA ASN A 71 7.70 -2.70 2.84
C ASN A 71 7.84 -3.82 1.82
N GLY A 72 7.48 -3.55 0.56
CA GLY A 72 7.57 -4.50 -0.55
C GLY A 72 6.20 -5.04 -0.96
N ILE A 73 6.10 -6.36 -1.18
CA ILE A 73 4.82 -7.04 -1.38
C ILE A 73 4.43 -7.71 -0.06
N ILE A 74 3.35 -7.25 0.55
CA ILE A 74 2.89 -7.67 1.87
C ILE A 74 1.51 -8.30 1.74
N ILE A 75 1.30 -9.41 2.42
CA ILE A 75 0.00 -10.08 2.48
C ILE A 75 -0.45 -10.06 3.93
N PHE A 76 -1.46 -9.26 4.23
CA PHE A 76 -2.10 -9.20 5.54
C PHE A 76 -3.26 -10.18 5.60
N ASN A 77 -3.30 -10.99 6.65
CA ASN A 77 -4.36 -11.94 6.94
C ASN A 77 -4.56 -12.07 8.45
N ASP A 78 -5.53 -12.87 8.86
CA ASP A 78 -5.88 -13.00 10.28
C ASP A 78 -4.76 -13.60 11.14
N ASN A 79 -3.75 -14.27 10.54
CA ASN A 79 -2.64 -14.85 11.29
C ASN A 79 -1.53 -13.85 11.61
N ASN A 80 -1.40 -12.79 10.81
CA ASN A 80 -0.29 -11.83 10.93
C ASN A 80 -0.74 -10.39 11.21
N THR A 81 -2.04 -10.20 11.45
CA THR A 81 -2.61 -8.91 11.84
C THR A 81 -3.30 -8.93 13.20
N ASP A 82 -3.57 -7.75 13.76
CA ASP A 82 -4.45 -7.54 14.91
C ASP A 82 -5.19 -6.20 14.80
N ASP A 83 -6.25 -6.05 15.60
CA ASP A 83 -7.15 -4.88 15.57
C ASP A 83 -6.55 -3.64 16.24
N ASN A 84 -5.51 -3.81 17.07
CA ASN A 84 -4.88 -2.74 17.85
C ASN A 84 -3.55 -2.27 17.25
N THR A 85 -3.32 -2.55 15.97
CA THR A 85 -2.13 -2.15 15.23
C THR A 85 -2.51 -1.42 13.95
N ILE A 86 -1.84 -0.30 13.71
CA ILE A 86 -1.85 0.39 12.42
C ILE A 86 -0.65 -0.10 11.61
N TYR A 87 -0.95 -0.74 10.48
CA TYR A 87 0.06 -1.22 9.54
C TYR A 87 0.34 -0.14 8.49
N PHE A 88 1.56 0.40 8.51
CA PHE A 88 2.03 1.33 7.49
C PHE A 88 2.76 0.56 6.40
N SER A 89 2.10 0.37 5.27
CA SER A 89 2.58 -0.45 4.17
C SER A 89 3.06 0.39 2.99
N ASN A 90 4.30 0.20 2.54
CA ASN A 90 4.83 0.80 1.32
C ASN A 90 5.04 -0.28 0.24
N GLY A 91 4.46 -0.08 -0.95
CA GLY A 91 4.56 -1.00 -2.08
C GLY A 91 3.21 -1.61 -2.45
N ILE A 92 3.14 -2.94 -2.53
CA ILE A 92 1.90 -3.68 -2.81
C ILE A 92 1.42 -4.33 -1.52
N THR A 93 0.20 -4.00 -1.11
CA THR A 93 -0.49 -4.58 0.04
C THR A 93 -1.63 -5.43 -0.46
N VAL A 94 -1.62 -6.71 -0.13
CA VAL A 94 -2.74 -7.62 -0.35
C VAL A 94 -3.42 -7.83 1.00
N ILE A 95 -4.73 -7.64 1.05
CA ILE A 95 -5.50 -7.72 2.29
C ILE A 95 -6.47 -8.90 2.16
N ASP A 96 -6.22 -9.94 2.94
CA ASP A 96 -6.99 -11.19 2.96
C ASP A 96 -7.33 -11.61 4.40
N THR A 97 -7.94 -10.68 5.13
CA THR A 97 -8.51 -10.91 6.47
C THR A 97 -9.98 -11.30 6.36
N LYS A 98 -10.50 -12.06 7.33
CA LYS A 98 -11.91 -12.44 7.40
C LYS A 98 -12.51 -12.05 8.76
N GLU A 99 -11.76 -12.31 9.83
CA GLU A 99 -12.20 -12.05 11.20
C GLU A 99 -11.65 -10.73 11.75
N LYS A 100 -10.37 -10.46 11.51
CA LYS A 100 -9.71 -9.26 12.03
C LYS A 100 -9.95 -8.07 11.12
N THR A 101 -9.95 -6.89 11.71
CA THR A 101 -10.13 -5.61 11.01
C THR A 101 -8.92 -4.71 11.24
N PRO A 102 -7.74 -5.07 10.68
CA PRO A 102 -6.54 -4.26 10.84
C PRO A 102 -6.74 -2.86 10.28
N GLN A 103 -6.05 -1.92 10.91
CA GLN A 103 -6.01 -0.54 10.46
C GLN A 103 -4.82 -0.38 9.50
N ILE A 104 -5.05 0.14 8.30
CA ILE A 104 -4.04 0.16 7.24
C ILE A 104 -3.80 1.59 6.77
N ILE A 105 -2.53 1.99 6.74
CA ILE A 105 -2.06 3.12 5.97
C ILE A 105 -1.29 2.57 4.78
N SER A 106 -1.75 2.86 3.56
CA SER A 106 -1.16 2.34 2.33
C SER A 106 -0.43 3.45 1.57
N ASN A 107 0.78 3.16 1.10
CA ASN A 107 1.52 3.99 0.17
C ASN A 107 1.97 3.14 -1.03
N GLY A 108 1.30 3.28 -2.16
CA GLY A 108 1.44 2.41 -3.33
C GLY A 108 0.11 1.82 -3.75
N ILE A 109 -0.04 0.49 -3.72
CA ILE A 109 -1.26 -0.21 -4.11
C ILE A 109 -1.73 -1.09 -2.94
N ALA A 110 -2.96 -0.92 -2.48
CA ALA A 110 -3.67 -1.85 -1.63
C ALA A 110 -4.79 -2.54 -2.43
N ILE A 111 -4.76 -3.87 -2.47
CA ILE A 111 -5.80 -4.71 -3.06
C ILE A 111 -6.38 -5.61 -1.97
N ALA A 112 -7.65 -5.40 -1.63
CA ALA A 112 -8.37 -6.28 -0.73
C ALA A 112 -9.04 -7.43 -1.48
N ASN A 113 -9.07 -8.61 -0.85
CA ASN A 113 -9.94 -9.69 -1.26
C ASN A 113 -11.41 -9.23 -1.15
N LEU A 114 -12.29 -9.80 -1.97
CA LEU A 114 -13.69 -9.36 -2.09
C LEU A 114 -14.38 -9.26 -0.71
N ASN A 115 -14.19 -10.25 0.13
CA ASN A 115 -14.85 -10.33 1.43
C ASN A 115 -13.97 -9.86 2.61
N SER A 116 -12.84 -9.19 2.35
CA SER A 116 -11.93 -8.81 3.43
C SER A 116 -12.39 -7.61 4.25
N CYS A 117 -12.04 -7.69 5.53
CA CYS A 117 -12.33 -6.72 6.58
C CYS A 117 -11.08 -5.91 6.93
N TYR A 118 -11.08 -4.61 6.69
CA TYR A 118 -10.00 -3.72 7.11
C TYR A 118 -10.53 -2.30 7.27
N LYS A 119 -9.79 -1.49 8.03
CA LYS A 119 -10.08 -0.07 8.20
C LYS A 119 -8.99 0.76 7.50
N PRO A 120 -9.26 1.34 6.32
CA PRO A 120 -8.33 2.28 5.70
C PRO A 120 -8.23 3.53 6.59
N VAL A 121 -7.03 3.84 7.04
CA VAL A 121 -6.73 5.07 7.81
C VAL A 121 -6.31 6.18 6.86
N PHE A 122 -5.47 5.85 5.89
CA PHE A 122 -5.01 6.76 4.84
C PHE A 122 -4.42 5.96 3.67
N SER A 123 -4.68 6.38 2.44
CA SER A 123 -4.13 5.73 1.25
C SER A 123 -3.55 6.77 0.29
N ASN A 124 -2.24 6.66 0.04
CA ASN A 124 -1.52 7.40 -0.99
C ASN A 124 -1.23 6.46 -2.17
N GLY A 125 -2.04 6.56 -3.22
CA GLY A 125 -1.98 5.68 -4.38
C GLY A 125 -3.33 5.00 -4.62
N ILE A 126 -3.30 3.70 -4.89
CA ILE A 126 -4.49 2.90 -5.21
C ILE A 126 -4.92 2.13 -3.97
N ASP A 127 -6.20 2.19 -3.64
CA ASP A 127 -6.84 1.38 -2.62
C ASP A 127 -8.15 0.85 -3.21
N THR A 128 -8.20 -0.46 -3.45
CA THR A 128 -9.35 -1.08 -4.10
C THR A 128 -9.54 -2.51 -3.63
N LYS A 129 -10.66 -3.10 -4.04
CA LYS A 129 -11.07 -4.44 -3.69
C LYS A 129 -11.29 -5.22 -4.98
N CYS A 130 -10.82 -6.47 -5.02
CA CYS A 130 -11.07 -7.37 -6.14
C CYS A 130 -12.57 -7.61 -6.31
N ASP A 131 -13.00 -7.76 -7.56
CA ASP A 131 -14.38 -8.08 -7.96
C ASP A 131 -14.70 -9.59 -7.82
N PHE A 132 -13.70 -10.41 -7.51
CA PHE A 132 -13.84 -11.82 -7.17
C PHE A 132 -13.04 -12.17 -5.92
N GLU A 133 -13.38 -13.30 -5.32
CA GLU A 133 -12.64 -13.86 -4.19
C GLU A 133 -11.41 -14.63 -4.68
N PHE A 134 -10.22 -14.12 -4.39
CA PHE A 134 -8.98 -14.85 -4.68
C PHE A 134 -8.66 -15.83 -3.54
N THR A 135 -8.10 -16.99 -3.90
CA THR A 135 -7.68 -18.06 -2.98
C THR A 135 -6.16 -18.25 -2.97
N ALA A 136 -5.46 -17.62 -3.92
CA ALA A 136 -4.00 -17.68 -4.02
C ALA A 136 -3.41 -16.30 -4.36
N VAL A 137 -2.21 -16.05 -3.85
CA VAL A 137 -1.40 -14.88 -4.18
C VAL A 137 -0.03 -15.36 -4.64
N LYS A 138 0.43 -14.91 -5.80
CA LYS A 138 1.82 -15.10 -6.27
C LYS A 138 2.51 -13.76 -6.36
N SER A 139 3.68 -13.65 -5.75
CA SER A 139 4.42 -12.40 -5.60
C SER A 139 5.78 -12.47 -6.28
N PHE A 140 6.15 -11.40 -6.97
CA PHE A 140 7.38 -11.27 -7.75
C PHE A 140 8.06 -9.95 -7.41
N GLY A 141 9.30 -10.01 -6.90
CA GLY A 141 10.06 -8.83 -6.48
C GLY A 141 10.70 -8.02 -7.62
N SER A 142 10.32 -8.27 -8.87
CA SER A 142 10.94 -7.70 -10.07
C SER A 142 9.94 -7.63 -11.23
N ASP A 143 10.43 -7.27 -12.42
CA ASP A 143 9.70 -7.41 -13.67
C ASP A 143 9.29 -8.87 -13.90
N LEU A 144 8.12 -9.07 -14.51
CA LEU A 144 7.56 -10.38 -14.85
C LEU A 144 7.06 -10.37 -16.29
N VAL A 145 7.43 -11.40 -17.06
CA VAL A 145 6.90 -11.65 -18.40
C VAL A 145 5.77 -12.65 -18.29
N ILE A 146 4.66 -12.39 -18.98
CA ILE A 146 3.46 -13.23 -19.00
C ILE A 146 3.26 -13.74 -20.43
N ASP A 147 3.38 -15.05 -20.59
CA ASP A 147 3.11 -15.80 -21.80
C ASP A 147 1.95 -16.79 -21.61
N ASN A 148 1.64 -17.57 -22.64
CA ASN A 148 0.55 -18.53 -22.57
C ASN A 148 0.84 -19.65 -21.57
N ASP A 149 2.08 -20.15 -21.52
CA ASP A 149 2.49 -21.18 -20.56
C ASP A 149 2.30 -20.71 -19.11
N PHE A 150 2.65 -19.46 -18.82
CA PHE A 150 2.36 -18.84 -17.52
C PHE A 150 0.86 -18.80 -17.23
N LEU A 151 0.05 -18.34 -18.21
CA LEU A 151 -1.40 -18.26 -18.04
C LEU A 151 -2.06 -19.63 -17.87
N GLU A 152 -1.59 -20.65 -18.59
CA GLU A 152 -2.06 -22.03 -18.48
C GLU A 152 -1.72 -22.60 -17.10
N GLY A 153 -0.50 -22.34 -16.60
CA GLY A 153 -0.01 -22.83 -15.32
C GLY A 153 -0.59 -22.15 -14.07
N ILE A 154 -1.18 -20.95 -14.18
CA ILE A 154 -1.82 -20.32 -13.04
C ILE A 154 -3.21 -20.91 -12.75
N GLU A 155 -3.47 -21.13 -11.47
CA GLU A 155 -4.79 -21.50 -10.97
C GLU A 155 -5.78 -20.33 -11.10
N ASN A 156 -7.06 -20.66 -11.26
CA ASN A 156 -8.12 -19.66 -11.12
C ASN A 156 -8.15 -19.10 -9.69
N ASN A 157 -8.76 -17.92 -9.56
CA ASN A 157 -8.88 -17.17 -8.31
C ASN A 157 -7.50 -16.77 -7.75
N THR A 158 -6.58 -16.36 -8.63
CA THR A 158 -5.22 -15.97 -8.24
C THR A 158 -5.00 -14.47 -8.41
N LEU A 159 -4.36 -13.85 -7.42
CA LEU A 159 -3.79 -12.51 -7.55
C LEU A 159 -2.29 -12.62 -7.85
N ILE A 160 -1.83 -11.95 -8.91
CA ILE A 160 -0.42 -11.88 -9.31
C ILE A 160 0.10 -10.47 -8.99
N ALA A 161 1.08 -10.36 -8.10
CA ALA A 161 1.67 -9.09 -7.69
C ALA A 161 3.15 -9.01 -8.11
N ALA A 162 3.53 -7.94 -8.80
CA ALA A 162 4.91 -7.68 -9.19
C ALA A 162 5.35 -6.25 -8.84
N THR A 163 6.52 -6.08 -8.23
CA THR A 163 7.05 -4.72 -7.98
C THR A 163 7.59 -4.05 -9.26
N GLY A 164 7.94 -4.85 -10.27
CA GLY A 164 8.40 -4.37 -11.57
C GLY A 164 7.29 -4.25 -12.61
N ASN A 165 7.69 -4.13 -13.88
CA ASN A 165 6.77 -4.14 -15.02
C ASN A 165 6.14 -5.53 -15.21
N LEU A 166 4.86 -5.56 -15.57
CA LEU A 166 4.22 -6.76 -16.12
C LEU A 166 4.20 -6.65 -17.64
N THR A 167 4.88 -7.57 -18.32
CA THR A 167 4.98 -7.56 -19.79
C THR A 167 4.30 -8.78 -20.37
N PHE A 168 3.17 -8.58 -21.03
CA PHE A 168 2.47 -9.62 -21.77
C PHE A 168 3.10 -9.77 -23.15
N ASN A 169 3.40 -11.01 -23.52
CA ASN A 169 3.94 -11.35 -24.83
C ASN A 169 2.97 -10.94 -25.95
N LYS A 170 3.51 -10.58 -27.11
CA LYS A 170 2.70 -10.14 -28.28
C LYS A 170 1.66 -11.17 -28.70
N ASN A 171 2.01 -12.45 -28.53
CA ASN A 171 1.18 -13.59 -28.90
C ASN A 171 0.29 -14.10 -27.76
N THR A 172 0.23 -13.42 -26.61
CA THR A 172 -0.67 -13.80 -25.52
C THR A 172 -2.10 -13.97 -26.04
N ASP A 173 -2.70 -15.10 -25.69
CA ASP A 173 -4.06 -15.45 -26.09
C ASP A 173 -5.07 -14.64 -25.26
N LYS A 174 -5.96 -13.94 -25.97
CA LYS A 174 -7.00 -13.10 -25.37
C LYS A 174 -8.08 -13.94 -24.72
N GLU A 175 -8.48 -15.05 -25.34
CA GLU A 175 -9.58 -15.87 -24.81
C GLU A 175 -9.13 -16.62 -23.57
N LEU A 176 -7.90 -17.16 -23.57
CA LEU A 176 -7.30 -17.74 -22.36
C LEU A 176 -7.27 -16.74 -21.20
N LEU A 177 -6.81 -15.51 -21.43
CA LEU A 177 -6.77 -14.45 -20.40
C LEU A 177 -8.18 -14.07 -19.90
N LYS A 178 -9.18 -14.14 -20.78
CA LYS A 178 -10.58 -13.82 -20.46
C LYS A 178 -11.21 -14.90 -19.58
N GLU A 179 -10.94 -16.17 -19.88
CA GLU A 179 -11.42 -17.33 -19.13
C GLU A 179 -10.80 -17.43 -17.73
N LYS A 180 -9.55 -16.98 -17.58
CA LYS A 180 -8.85 -17.00 -16.28
C LYS A 180 -9.44 -15.98 -15.30
N MET A 181 -9.81 -16.46 -14.12
CA MET A 181 -10.14 -15.61 -12.96
C MET A 181 -8.85 -15.20 -12.26
N VAL A 182 -8.16 -14.21 -12.84
CA VAL A 182 -6.88 -13.70 -12.36
C VAL A 182 -6.94 -12.17 -12.26
N PHE A 183 -6.25 -11.63 -11.27
CA PHE A 183 -6.04 -10.19 -11.11
C PHE A 183 -4.55 -9.86 -11.05
N PHE A 184 -4.11 -8.86 -11.81
CA PHE A 184 -2.71 -8.47 -11.88
C PHE A 184 -2.45 -7.14 -11.19
N VAL A 185 -1.34 -7.05 -10.47
CA VAL A 185 -0.95 -5.85 -9.73
C VAL A 185 0.50 -5.54 -10.00
N SER A 186 0.80 -4.29 -10.36
CA SER A 186 2.15 -3.86 -10.69
C SER A 186 2.47 -2.47 -10.17
N THR A 187 3.58 -2.29 -9.46
CA THR A 187 4.06 -0.91 -9.21
C THR A 187 4.80 -0.31 -10.41
N GLY A 188 5.25 -1.15 -11.35
CA GLY A 188 5.81 -0.75 -12.64
C GLY A 188 4.74 -0.50 -13.70
N ASN A 189 5.08 -0.62 -14.99
CA ASN A 189 4.12 -0.49 -16.09
C ASN A 189 3.45 -1.83 -16.40
N ILE A 190 2.24 -1.77 -16.96
CA ILE A 190 1.61 -2.92 -17.60
C ILE A 190 1.76 -2.75 -19.11
N ILE A 191 2.53 -3.64 -19.72
CA ILE A 191 2.95 -3.58 -21.12
C ILE A 191 2.32 -4.75 -21.86
N ALA A 192 1.53 -4.51 -22.90
CA ALA A 192 0.77 -5.57 -23.58
C ALA A 192 0.42 -5.23 -25.03
N PRO A 193 0.10 -6.22 -25.89
CA PRO A 193 -0.43 -5.94 -27.22
C PRO A 193 -1.82 -5.28 -27.15
N GLU A 194 -2.15 -4.44 -28.13
CA GLU A 194 -3.38 -3.64 -28.13
C GLU A 194 -4.65 -4.49 -27.97
N LYS A 195 -4.67 -5.68 -28.60
CA LYS A 195 -5.80 -6.62 -28.60
C LYS A 195 -6.31 -7.04 -27.21
N ILE A 196 -5.46 -7.02 -26.18
CA ILE A 196 -5.80 -7.42 -24.79
C ILE A 196 -5.81 -6.22 -23.81
N MET A 197 -5.44 -5.03 -24.25
CA MET A 197 -5.23 -3.87 -23.36
C MET A 197 -6.50 -3.49 -22.58
N SER A 198 -7.65 -3.46 -23.25
CA SER A 198 -8.93 -3.16 -22.59
C SER A 198 -9.31 -4.19 -21.54
N LEU A 199 -8.98 -5.47 -21.77
CA LEU A 199 -9.22 -6.55 -20.80
C LEU A 199 -8.30 -6.39 -19.58
N LEU A 200 -7.02 -6.07 -19.81
CA LEU A 200 -6.07 -5.84 -18.72
C LEU A 200 -6.46 -4.65 -17.85
N LYS A 201 -6.97 -3.56 -18.42
CA LYS A 201 -7.47 -2.42 -17.64
C LYS A 201 -8.61 -2.79 -16.68
N LEU A 202 -9.35 -3.87 -16.97
CA LEU A 202 -10.39 -4.41 -16.07
C LEU A 202 -9.82 -5.39 -15.06
N LYS A 203 -8.82 -6.18 -15.44
CA LYS A 203 -8.22 -7.26 -14.63
C LYS A 203 -6.92 -6.86 -13.94
N SER A 204 -6.61 -5.57 -13.82
CA SER A 204 -5.34 -5.15 -13.21
C SER A 204 -5.34 -3.77 -12.59
N GLN A 205 -4.37 -3.54 -11.71
CA GLN A 205 -4.03 -2.24 -11.16
C GLN A 205 -2.55 -1.95 -11.29
N THR A 206 -2.23 -0.68 -11.55
CA THR A 206 -0.85 -0.23 -11.63
C THR A 206 -0.67 1.23 -11.25
N THR A 207 0.42 1.54 -10.54
CA THR A 207 0.87 2.93 -10.30
C THR A 207 1.71 3.48 -11.45
N GLY A 208 2.15 2.63 -12.38
CA GLY A 208 2.81 3.02 -13.61
C GLY A 208 1.80 3.36 -14.70
N LYS A 209 2.15 3.04 -15.95
CA LYS A 209 1.28 3.28 -17.11
C LYS A 209 0.93 1.98 -17.81
N PHE A 210 -0.25 1.95 -18.41
CA PHE A 210 -0.59 0.99 -19.45
C PHE A 210 0.12 1.40 -20.75
N LYS A 211 0.91 0.50 -21.34
CA LYS A 211 1.68 0.74 -22.57
C LYS A 211 1.45 -0.37 -23.57
N THR A 212 1.34 -0.02 -24.85
CA THR A 212 1.32 -1.00 -25.92
C THR A 212 2.74 -1.42 -26.31
N ASN A 213 2.97 -2.69 -26.71
CA ASN A 213 4.27 -3.18 -27.20
C ASN A 213 4.27 -3.60 -28.68
N GLY A 214 3.23 -3.22 -29.41
CA GLY A 214 3.02 -3.55 -30.82
C GLY A 214 1.55 -3.54 -31.16
#